data_AF-A0A5D0Q101-F1
#
_entry.id   AF-A0A5D0Q101-F1
#
_cell.length_a   1.000
_cell.length_b   1.000
_cell.length_c   1.000
_cell.angle_alpha   90.00
_cell.angle_beta   90.00
_cell.angle_gamma   90.00
#
_symmetry.space_group_name_H-M   'P 1'
#
loop_
_entity.id
_entity.type
_entity.pdbx_description
1 polymer ?
#
loop_
_entity_poly.entity_id
_entity_poly.type
_entity_poly.pdbx_seq_one_letter_code
_entity_poly.pdbx_strand_id
1 'polypeptide(L)'
;MAGVPILGCASSPPARPNSAPANQPTRSSPAARPVLLAYFSRAGENYYYGGRRDLQVGNTEVLARMISRRLDCEVHRIQPADPYPDDYEETVARNKREQDADARPAIAGPLPAIDRYGTVLLGSPIWNVRAPMIMTTFTEALDLRGKTVVPFTTHAMSGLGTTAADYAATCVGATIAEGLAIRGEKVNDADAAVEAWLQRLQLPVGVRPKRTLALSKVCASGHLGELLKPQVGGHVRSSQCHSLASSVVIALRFR
;
A
#
# COMPACT_ATOMS: atom_id res chain seq x y z
N MET A 1 15.03 -32.14 82.47
CA MET A 1 16.12 -31.45 83.18
C MET A 1 16.88 -30.59 82.18
N ALA A 2 17.27 -29.40 82.64
CA ALA A 2 17.67 -28.23 81.87
C ALA A 2 19.03 -28.36 81.17
N GLY A 3 19.26 -27.49 80.17
CA GLY A 3 20.61 -27.17 79.67
C GLY A 3 20.63 -26.46 78.32
N VAL A 4 20.59 -25.12 78.33
CA VAL A 4 21.04 -24.22 77.24
C VAL A 4 22.53 -23.93 77.49
N PRO A 5 23.40 -23.92 76.46
CA PRO A 5 24.04 -22.67 75.98
C PRO A 5 24.39 -22.72 74.46
N ILE A 6 24.92 -21.74 73.69
CA ILE A 6 25.21 -20.29 73.75
C ILE A 6 25.50 -19.87 72.28
N LEU A 7 25.34 -18.57 72.00
CA LEU A 7 25.70 -17.76 70.83
C LEU A 7 26.86 -18.23 69.91
N GLY A 8 26.69 -17.92 68.62
CA GLY A 8 27.79 -17.71 67.68
C GLY A 8 27.38 -16.79 66.53
N CYS A 9 27.71 -15.50 66.64
CA CYS A 9 27.62 -14.53 65.54
C CYS A 9 28.68 -14.84 64.48
N ALA A 10 28.32 -14.84 63.19
CA ALA A 10 29.28 -14.74 62.10
C ALA A 10 28.77 -13.76 61.05
N SER A 11 29.60 -12.76 60.79
CA SER A 11 29.43 -11.57 59.96
C SER A 11 29.45 -11.88 58.47
N SER A 12 28.53 -11.28 57.72
CA SER A 12 28.52 -11.29 56.25
C SER A 12 29.70 -10.47 55.68
N PRO A 13 30.39 -10.94 54.62
CA PRO A 13 31.42 -10.16 53.92
C PRO A 13 30.82 -9.07 53.00
N PRO A 14 31.58 -8.00 52.68
CA PRO A 14 31.08 -6.84 51.93
C PRO A 14 31.00 -7.08 50.41
N ALA A 15 30.15 -6.24 49.79
CA ALA A 15 29.75 -6.25 48.38
C ALA A 15 30.90 -6.10 47.37
N ARG A 16 30.74 -6.73 46.20
CA ARG A 16 31.52 -6.41 44.98
C ARG A 16 30.79 -5.36 44.13
N PRO A 17 31.53 -4.46 43.44
CA PRO A 17 30.97 -3.32 42.75
C PRO A 17 30.30 -3.67 41.42
N ASN A 18 29.32 -2.83 41.12
CA ASN A 18 28.44 -2.77 39.95
C ASN A 18 29.22 -2.95 38.63
N SER A 19 28.89 -4.00 37.87
CA SER A 19 29.37 -4.17 36.50
C SER A 19 28.53 -3.28 35.59
N ALA A 20 29.13 -2.22 35.03
CA ALA A 20 28.49 -1.41 34.00
C ALA A 20 28.13 -2.31 32.79
N PRO A 21 26.93 -2.20 32.20
CA PRO A 21 26.59 -2.98 31.02
C PRO A 21 27.48 -2.54 29.85
N ALA A 22 28.17 -3.51 29.26
CA ALA A 22 28.94 -3.35 28.05
C ALA A 22 28.04 -2.81 26.93
N ASN A 23 28.53 -1.76 26.25
CA ASN A 23 27.92 -1.13 25.11
C ASN A 23 27.79 -2.15 23.95
N GLN A 24 26.64 -2.82 23.86
CA GLN A 24 26.33 -3.64 22.69
C GLN A 24 26.07 -2.71 21.50
N PRO A 25 26.69 -2.94 20.33
CA PRO A 25 26.32 -2.21 19.14
C PRO A 25 24.85 -2.46 18.87
N THR A 26 24.06 -1.39 18.88
CA THR A 26 22.66 -1.40 18.46
C THR A 26 22.59 -2.03 17.08
N ARG A 27 22.00 -3.23 16.97
CA ARG A 27 21.58 -3.77 15.68
C ARG A 27 20.63 -2.75 15.09
N SER A 28 21.09 -2.00 14.10
CA SER A 28 20.24 -1.18 13.26
C SER A 28 19.16 -2.11 12.70
N SER A 29 17.93 -1.92 13.17
CA SER A 29 16.77 -2.58 12.60
C SER A 29 16.78 -2.27 11.10
N PRO A 30 16.66 -3.27 10.19
CA PRO A 30 16.60 -3.00 8.76
C PRO A 30 15.51 -1.96 8.54
N ALA A 31 15.84 -0.86 7.85
CA ALA A 31 14.85 0.16 7.51
C ALA A 31 13.63 -0.53 6.88
N ALA A 32 12.43 -0.21 7.39
CA ALA A 32 11.19 -0.84 6.95
C ALA A 32 11.08 -0.74 5.42
N ARG A 33 11.07 -1.88 4.73
CA ARG A 33 11.02 -1.91 3.26
C ARG A 33 9.67 -1.34 2.80
N PRO A 34 9.64 -0.56 1.71
CA PRO A 34 8.41 0.01 1.17
C PRO A 34 7.32 -1.03 0.92
N VAL A 35 6.06 -0.59 1.00
CA VAL A 35 4.87 -1.42 0.76
C VAL A 35 4.19 -1.05 -0.56
N LEU A 36 3.83 -2.06 -1.35
CA LEU A 36 2.93 -1.93 -2.50
C LEU A 36 1.54 -2.44 -2.11
N LEU A 37 0.50 -1.70 -2.46
CA LEU A 37 -0.89 -2.14 -2.43
C LEU A 37 -1.37 -2.25 -3.88
N ALA A 38 -1.48 -3.47 -4.39
CA ALA A 38 -2.06 -3.75 -5.70
C ALA A 38 -3.47 -4.30 -5.54
N TYR A 39 -4.43 -3.84 -6.34
CA TYR A 39 -5.80 -4.33 -6.24
C TYR A 39 -6.53 -4.36 -7.59
N PHE A 40 -7.40 -5.35 -7.75
CA PHE A 40 -8.45 -5.36 -8.76
C PHE A 40 -9.79 -5.01 -8.11
N SER A 41 -10.61 -4.21 -8.79
CA SER A 41 -11.98 -3.92 -8.36
C SER A 41 -12.88 -3.63 -9.55
N ARG A 42 -14.13 -4.07 -9.44
CA ARG A 42 -15.16 -3.93 -10.47
C ARG A 42 -16.29 -3.02 -9.98
N ALA A 43 -16.64 -2.03 -10.80
CA ALA A 43 -17.83 -1.19 -10.66
C ALA A 43 -19.07 -1.94 -11.23
N GLY A 44 -20.16 -1.23 -11.53
CA GLY A 44 -21.35 -1.80 -12.15
C GLY A 44 -22.21 -2.60 -11.17
N GLU A 45 -23.05 -3.50 -11.69
CA GLU A 45 -23.99 -4.27 -10.89
C GLU A 45 -23.27 -5.36 -10.07
N ASN A 46 -23.38 -5.29 -8.76
CA ASN A 46 -22.77 -6.22 -7.81
C ASN A 46 -23.81 -6.76 -6.82
N TYR A 47 -23.52 -7.92 -6.24
CA TYR A 47 -24.35 -8.50 -5.18
C TYR A 47 -24.50 -7.54 -3.99
N TYR A 48 -25.71 -7.47 -3.43
CA TYR A 48 -26.04 -6.65 -2.26
C TYR A 48 -27.20 -7.25 -1.46
N TYR A 49 -26.93 -7.87 -0.30
CA TYR A 49 -27.94 -8.45 0.59
C TYR A 49 -29.00 -9.33 -0.10
N GLY A 50 -28.56 -10.24 -0.97
CA GLY A 50 -29.44 -11.16 -1.72
C GLY A 50 -30.02 -10.58 -3.00
N GLY A 51 -29.89 -9.27 -3.20
CA GLY A 51 -30.21 -8.58 -4.44
C GLY A 51 -28.96 -8.14 -5.20
N ARG A 52 -29.17 -7.14 -6.06
CA ARG A 52 -28.10 -6.48 -6.82
C ARG A 52 -28.17 -4.98 -6.60
N ARG A 53 -27.03 -4.32 -6.76
CA ARG A 53 -26.90 -2.87 -6.70
C ARG A 53 -25.81 -2.41 -7.66
N ASP A 54 -26.08 -1.32 -8.37
CA ASP A 54 -25.06 -0.62 -9.15
C ASP A 54 -24.07 0.11 -8.26
N LEU A 55 -22.78 -0.14 -8.47
CA LEU A 55 -21.67 0.47 -7.76
C LEU A 55 -20.89 1.37 -8.72
N GLN A 56 -20.91 2.67 -8.45
CA GLN A 56 -20.04 3.63 -9.14
C GLN A 56 -18.55 3.42 -8.80
N VAL A 57 -18.27 2.88 -7.61
CA VAL A 57 -16.93 2.48 -7.17
C VAL A 57 -17.04 1.10 -6.54
N GLY A 58 -16.23 0.16 -7.03
CA GLY A 58 -16.22 -1.21 -6.51
C GLY A 58 -15.80 -1.27 -5.04
N ASN A 59 -16.37 -2.21 -4.28
CA ASN A 59 -16.11 -2.33 -2.84
C ASN A 59 -14.63 -2.52 -2.53
N THR A 60 -13.90 -3.31 -3.32
CA THR A 60 -12.45 -3.51 -3.12
C THR A 60 -11.66 -2.23 -3.30
N GLU A 61 -12.06 -1.35 -4.22
CA GLU A 61 -11.44 -0.03 -4.38
C GLU A 61 -11.72 0.86 -3.17
N VAL A 62 -12.93 0.83 -2.61
CA VAL A 62 -13.25 1.53 -1.36
C VAL A 62 -12.33 1.08 -0.23
N LEU A 63 -12.15 -0.25 -0.08
CA LEU A 63 -11.26 -0.84 0.93
C LEU A 63 -9.78 -0.48 0.68
N ALA A 64 -9.31 -0.57 -0.57
CA ALA A 64 -7.95 -0.19 -0.94
C ALA A 64 -7.65 1.26 -0.59
N ARG A 65 -8.58 2.18 -0.88
CA ARG A 65 -8.47 3.60 -0.51
C ARG A 65 -8.49 3.78 1.01
N MET A 66 -9.24 2.98 1.74
CA MET A 66 -9.29 3.02 3.21
C MET A 66 -7.95 2.60 3.82
N ILE A 67 -7.33 1.54 3.29
CA ILE A 67 -6.01 1.06 3.72
C ILE A 67 -4.92 2.09 3.37
N SER A 68 -4.90 2.60 2.13
CA SER A 68 -3.87 3.54 1.68
C SER A 68 -3.91 4.91 2.36
N ARG A 69 -5.01 5.25 3.03
CA ARG A 69 -5.11 6.45 3.89
C ARG A 69 -4.45 6.26 5.26
N ARG A 70 -4.09 5.03 5.62
CA ARG A 70 -3.53 4.67 6.94
C ARG A 70 -2.13 4.08 6.86
N LEU A 71 -1.81 3.48 5.72
CA LEU A 71 -0.55 2.80 5.45
C LEU A 71 0.29 3.61 4.47
N ASP A 72 1.58 3.73 4.75
CA ASP A 72 2.52 4.37 3.83
C ASP A 72 2.87 3.42 2.68
N CYS A 73 1.98 3.33 1.70
CA CYS A 73 2.13 2.44 0.55
C CYS A 73 2.00 3.18 -0.79
N GLU A 74 2.55 2.56 -1.82
CA GLU A 74 2.22 2.90 -3.21
C GLU A 74 1.02 2.08 -3.64
N VAL A 75 0.12 2.69 -4.41
CA VAL A 75 -1.12 2.05 -4.84
C VAL A 75 -1.06 1.77 -6.34
N HIS A 76 -1.33 0.53 -6.73
CA HIS A 76 -1.43 0.10 -8.11
C HIS A 76 -2.81 -0.52 -8.36
N ARG A 77 -3.61 0.07 -9.25
CA ARG A 77 -4.88 -0.53 -9.67
C ARG A 77 -4.60 -1.46 -10.85
N ILE A 78 -4.95 -2.73 -10.69
CA ILE A 78 -4.90 -3.74 -11.75
C ILE A 78 -6.12 -3.49 -12.64
N GLN A 79 -5.88 -3.08 -13.88
CA GLN A 79 -6.92 -2.81 -14.86
C GLN A 79 -6.94 -3.94 -15.89
N PRO A 80 -8.09 -4.58 -16.16
CA PRO A 80 -8.19 -5.54 -17.26
C PRO A 80 -8.02 -4.83 -18.62
N ALA A 81 -7.36 -5.49 -19.57
CA ALA A 81 -7.28 -5.02 -20.96
C ALA A 81 -8.64 -5.07 -21.65
N ASP A 82 -9.43 -6.11 -21.33
CA ASP A 82 -10.84 -6.23 -21.70
C ASP A 82 -11.72 -6.08 -20.43
N PRO A 83 -12.36 -4.92 -20.23
CA PRO A 83 -13.19 -4.65 -19.05
C PRO A 83 -14.22 -5.74 -18.77
N TYR A 84 -14.40 -6.08 -17.49
CA TYR A 84 -15.50 -6.96 -17.10
C TYR A 84 -16.84 -6.26 -17.36
N PRO A 85 -17.89 -7.00 -17.79
CA PRO A 85 -19.21 -6.42 -18.03
C PRO A 85 -19.76 -5.70 -16.81
N ASP A 86 -20.64 -4.72 -17.00
CA ASP A 86 -21.36 -4.05 -15.90
C ASP A 86 -22.52 -4.89 -15.36
N ASP A 87 -23.10 -5.76 -16.19
CA ASP A 87 -24.16 -6.70 -15.77
C ASP A 87 -23.60 -7.80 -14.84
N TYR A 88 -24.35 -8.12 -13.79
CA TYR A 88 -23.93 -9.10 -12.79
C TYR A 88 -23.86 -10.52 -13.38
N GLU A 89 -24.88 -10.96 -14.12
CA GLU A 89 -24.97 -12.32 -14.62
C GLU A 89 -23.97 -12.57 -15.75
N GLU A 90 -23.72 -11.59 -16.62
CA GLU A 90 -22.65 -11.65 -17.62
C GLU A 90 -21.26 -11.77 -16.98
N THR A 91 -21.04 -11.05 -15.87
CA THR A 91 -19.80 -11.15 -15.09
C THR A 91 -19.66 -12.52 -14.44
N VAL A 92 -20.74 -13.07 -13.86
CA VAL A 92 -20.76 -14.43 -13.31
C VAL A 92 -20.43 -15.45 -14.40
N ALA A 93 -21.03 -15.33 -15.58
CA ALA A 93 -20.79 -16.22 -16.72
C ALA A 93 -19.35 -16.14 -17.22
N ARG A 94 -18.78 -14.93 -17.31
CA ARG A 94 -17.36 -14.74 -17.67
C ARG A 94 -16.43 -15.33 -16.62
N ASN A 95 -16.64 -15.02 -15.33
CA ASN A 95 -15.83 -15.55 -14.23
C ASN A 95 -15.84 -17.10 -14.23
N LYS A 96 -17.00 -17.71 -14.44
CA LYS A 96 -17.11 -19.17 -14.52
C LYS A 96 -16.25 -19.73 -15.66
N ARG A 97 -16.36 -19.17 -16.88
CA ARG A 97 -15.52 -19.59 -18.01
C ARG A 97 -14.02 -19.42 -17.73
N GLU A 98 -13.64 -18.30 -17.12
CA GLU A 98 -12.24 -18.02 -16.79
C GLU A 98 -11.70 -19.01 -15.75
N GLN A 99 -12.47 -19.33 -14.70
CA GLN A 99 -12.06 -20.31 -13.69
C GLN A 99 -12.01 -21.73 -14.26
N ASP A 100 -13.04 -22.15 -15.01
CA ASP A 100 -13.12 -23.49 -15.60
C ASP A 100 -11.97 -23.76 -16.59
N ALA A 101 -11.47 -22.71 -17.26
CA ALA A 101 -10.36 -22.79 -18.22
C ALA A 101 -8.97 -22.51 -17.62
N ASP A 102 -8.87 -22.26 -16.31
CA ASP A 102 -7.66 -21.69 -15.66
C ASP A 102 -7.05 -20.52 -16.46
N ALA A 103 -7.89 -19.56 -16.86
CA ALA A 103 -7.52 -18.50 -17.77
C ALA A 103 -6.49 -17.51 -17.17
N ARG A 104 -5.83 -16.75 -18.05
CA ARG A 104 -4.99 -15.60 -17.69
C ARG A 104 -5.49 -14.31 -18.38
N PRO A 105 -6.57 -13.67 -17.87
CA PRO A 105 -7.10 -12.44 -18.47
C PRO A 105 -6.04 -11.34 -18.55
N ALA A 106 -5.89 -10.75 -19.73
CA ALA A 106 -4.86 -9.74 -19.97
C ALA A 106 -5.06 -8.48 -19.10
N ILE A 107 -3.95 -7.91 -18.63
CA ILE A 107 -3.89 -6.67 -17.84
C ILE A 107 -3.52 -5.52 -18.77
N ALA A 108 -4.19 -4.39 -18.61
CA ALA A 108 -3.91 -3.16 -19.34
C ALA A 108 -2.65 -2.46 -18.80
N GLY A 109 -1.79 -2.03 -19.71
CA GLY A 109 -0.60 -1.24 -19.38
C GLY A 109 0.53 -2.05 -18.72
N PRO A 110 1.63 -1.36 -18.36
CA PRO A 110 2.78 -2.02 -17.75
C PRO A 110 2.52 -2.40 -16.29
N LEU A 111 3.07 -3.54 -15.88
CA LEU A 111 3.09 -3.97 -14.48
C LEU A 111 4.09 -3.13 -13.66
N PRO A 112 3.87 -2.99 -12.34
CA PRO A 112 4.77 -2.23 -11.48
C PRO A 112 6.09 -2.98 -11.30
N ALA A 113 7.21 -2.26 -11.29
CA ALA A 113 8.48 -2.82 -10.83
C ALA A 113 8.41 -3.07 -9.31
N ILE A 114 8.62 -4.31 -8.87
CA ILE A 114 8.36 -4.71 -7.48
C ILE A 114 9.59 -4.92 -6.60
N ASP A 115 10.81 -4.85 -7.15
CA ASP A 115 12.06 -5.25 -6.47
C ASP A 115 12.28 -4.54 -5.13
N ARG A 116 11.96 -3.25 -5.10
CA ARG A 116 12.12 -2.39 -3.91
C ARG A 116 11.17 -2.75 -2.75
N TYR A 117 10.03 -3.37 -3.03
CA TYR A 117 9.05 -3.66 -1.98
C TYR A 117 9.42 -4.92 -1.21
N GLY A 118 9.29 -4.84 0.12
CA GLY A 118 9.35 -6.01 1.00
C GLY A 118 7.99 -6.67 1.20
N THR A 119 6.92 -5.87 1.08
CA THR A 119 5.54 -6.31 1.30
C THR A 119 4.66 -5.89 0.12
N VAL A 120 3.81 -6.81 -0.32
CA VAL A 120 2.80 -6.58 -1.36
C VAL A 120 1.42 -6.97 -0.83
N LEU A 121 0.55 -5.98 -0.63
CA LEU A 121 -0.86 -6.19 -0.34
C LEU A 121 -1.60 -6.46 -1.66
N LEU A 122 -2.38 -7.54 -1.71
CA LEU A 122 -3.14 -7.96 -2.90
C LEU A 122 -4.64 -7.93 -2.62
N GLY A 123 -5.31 -6.96 -3.24
CA GLY A 123 -6.74 -6.69 -3.08
C GLY A 123 -7.60 -7.26 -4.18
N SER A 124 -8.67 -7.98 -3.83
CA SER A 124 -9.66 -8.44 -4.83
C SER A 124 -11.07 -8.62 -4.26
N PRO A 125 -12.13 -8.60 -5.08
CA PRO A 125 -13.37 -9.22 -4.70
C PRO A 125 -13.20 -10.75 -4.63
N ILE A 126 -14.13 -11.46 -4.00
CA ILE A 126 -14.25 -12.92 -4.15
C ILE A 126 -15.42 -13.25 -5.07
N TRP A 127 -15.13 -14.00 -6.14
CA TRP A 127 -16.10 -14.50 -7.11
C TRP A 127 -16.02 -16.02 -7.15
N ASN A 128 -17.15 -16.69 -6.89
CA ASN A 128 -17.22 -18.16 -6.81
C ASN A 128 -16.06 -18.73 -5.95
N VAL A 129 -15.99 -18.30 -4.68
CA VAL A 129 -14.99 -18.68 -3.66
C VAL A 129 -13.52 -18.40 -3.98
N ARG A 130 -13.18 -17.77 -5.12
CA ARG A 130 -11.81 -17.47 -5.56
C ARG A 130 -11.61 -15.97 -5.80
N ALA A 131 -10.36 -15.50 -5.76
CA ALA A 131 -10.01 -14.25 -6.41
C ALA A 131 -10.21 -14.36 -7.95
N PRO A 132 -10.61 -13.29 -8.66
CA PRO A 132 -10.75 -13.31 -10.11
C PRO A 132 -9.42 -13.68 -10.81
N MET A 133 -9.48 -14.39 -11.94
CA MET A 133 -8.30 -14.93 -12.62
C MET A 133 -7.28 -13.88 -13.08
N ILE A 134 -7.68 -12.62 -13.21
CA ILE A 134 -6.75 -11.50 -13.43
C ILE A 134 -5.73 -11.35 -12.28
N MET A 135 -6.09 -11.74 -11.06
CA MET A 135 -5.16 -11.73 -9.92
C MET A 135 -4.07 -12.80 -10.09
N THR A 136 -4.43 -13.99 -10.57
CA THR A 136 -3.46 -15.04 -10.94
C THR A 136 -2.52 -14.56 -12.04
N THR A 137 -3.07 -13.88 -13.05
CA THR A 137 -2.26 -13.26 -14.13
C THR A 137 -1.26 -12.26 -13.56
N PHE A 138 -1.69 -11.44 -12.61
CA PHE A 138 -0.83 -10.45 -11.96
C PHE A 138 0.29 -11.10 -11.13
N THR A 139 -0.02 -12.13 -10.33
CA THR A 139 0.97 -12.76 -9.44
C THR A 139 1.99 -13.59 -10.20
N GLU A 140 1.59 -14.32 -11.24
CA GLU A 140 2.52 -15.13 -12.05
C GLU A 140 3.46 -14.28 -12.91
N ALA A 141 3.06 -13.06 -13.26
CA ALA A 141 3.90 -12.15 -14.03
C ALA A 141 4.99 -11.46 -13.19
N LEU A 142 5.06 -11.72 -11.88
CA LEU A 142 5.90 -11.02 -10.92
C LEU A 142 6.77 -11.97 -10.09
N ASP A 143 8.04 -11.61 -9.87
CA ASP A 143 8.91 -12.34 -8.94
C ASP A 143 8.67 -11.89 -7.48
N LEU A 144 7.85 -12.66 -6.77
CA LEU A 144 7.48 -12.38 -5.38
C LEU A 144 8.37 -13.10 -4.35
N ARG A 145 9.46 -13.76 -4.78
CA ARG A 145 10.35 -14.50 -3.88
C ARG A 145 10.94 -13.60 -2.79
N GLY A 146 10.92 -14.10 -1.56
CA GLY A 146 11.44 -13.39 -0.38
C GLY A 146 10.64 -12.16 0.03
N LYS A 147 9.46 -11.93 -0.55
CA LYS A 147 8.52 -10.87 -0.16
C LYS A 147 7.42 -11.42 0.72
N THR A 148 6.77 -10.53 1.47
CA THR A 148 5.53 -10.84 2.19
C THR A 148 4.33 -10.47 1.32
N VAL A 149 3.48 -11.44 1.01
CA VAL A 149 2.22 -11.23 0.29
C VAL A 149 1.08 -11.22 1.30
N VAL A 150 0.27 -10.16 1.27
CA VAL A 150 -0.80 -9.94 2.25
C VAL A 150 -2.14 -9.81 1.52
N PRO A 151 -3.00 -10.83 1.52
CA PRO A 151 -4.29 -10.76 0.84
C PRO A 151 -5.26 -9.84 1.59
N PHE A 152 -6.07 -9.07 0.86
CA PHE A 152 -7.28 -8.48 1.41
C PHE A 152 -8.43 -8.62 0.42
N THR A 153 -9.62 -8.92 0.91
CA THR A 153 -10.75 -9.25 0.06
C THR A 153 -12.02 -8.51 0.45
N THR A 154 -12.86 -8.27 -0.56
CA THR A 154 -14.27 -7.96 -0.34
C THR A 154 -15.14 -9.13 -0.81
N HIS A 155 -16.15 -9.51 -0.03
CA HIS A 155 -16.97 -10.69 -0.35
C HIS A 155 -18.43 -10.49 0.05
N ALA A 156 -19.33 -11.32 -0.48
CA ALA A 156 -20.68 -11.44 0.06
C ALA A 156 -20.68 -12.32 1.33
N MET A 157 -20.08 -13.52 1.23
CA MET A 157 -20.12 -14.52 2.30
C MET A 157 -18.81 -15.32 2.49
N SER A 158 -17.98 -15.44 1.45
CA SER A 158 -16.86 -16.39 1.41
C SER A 158 -15.62 -16.05 2.24
N GLY A 159 -15.56 -14.88 2.89
CA GLY A 159 -14.35 -14.44 3.59
C GLY A 159 -13.19 -14.23 2.60
N LEU A 160 -12.06 -14.86 2.88
CA LEU A 160 -10.90 -14.90 1.97
C LEU A 160 -11.07 -15.91 0.82
N GLY A 161 -12.07 -16.79 0.87
CA GLY A 161 -12.19 -17.88 -0.11
C GLY A 161 -10.92 -18.75 -0.16
N THR A 162 -10.48 -19.11 -1.36
CA THR A 162 -9.24 -19.87 -1.61
C THR A 162 -7.99 -18.99 -1.75
N THR A 163 -8.11 -17.66 -1.62
CA THR A 163 -7.06 -16.69 -1.98
C THR A 163 -5.68 -17.00 -1.37
N ALA A 164 -5.62 -17.41 -0.10
CA ALA A 164 -4.35 -17.73 0.54
C ALA A 164 -3.66 -18.94 -0.12
N ALA A 165 -4.41 -19.97 -0.49
CA ALA A 165 -3.90 -21.14 -1.19
C ALA A 165 -3.50 -20.80 -2.64
N ASP A 166 -4.32 -20.01 -3.34
CA ASP A 166 -4.00 -19.55 -4.70
C ASP A 166 -2.71 -18.72 -4.74
N TYR A 167 -2.52 -17.83 -3.76
CA TYR A 167 -1.30 -17.04 -3.66
C TYR A 167 -0.11 -17.86 -3.21
N ALA A 168 -0.28 -18.86 -2.34
CA ALA A 168 0.81 -19.80 -2.04
C ALA A 168 1.29 -20.55 -3.29
N ALA A 169 0.37 -20.90 -4.20
CA ALA A 169 0.69 -21.58 -5.46
C ALA A 169 1.36 -20.67 -6.50
N THR A 170 0.90 -19.42 -6.63
CA THR A 170 1.36 -18.49 -7.67
C THR A 170 2.54 -17.61 -7.24
N CYS A 171 2.69 -17.35 -5.94
CA CYS A 171 3.74 -16.51 -5.36
C CYS A 171 4.85 -17.38 -4.75
N VAL A 172 5.40 -18.32 -5.53
CA VAL A 172 6.38 -19.30 -5.04
C VAL A 172 7.56 -18.60 -4.38
N GLY A 173 7.87 -18.99 -3.14
CA GLY A 173 8.96 -18.41 -2.35
C GLY A 173 8.62 -17.10 -1.64
N ALA A 174 7.39 -16.61 -1.73
CA ALA A 174 6.87 -15.55 -0.87
C ALA A 174 6.35 -16.10 0.47
N THR A 175 6.29 -15.25 1.49
CA THR A 175 5.58 -15.53 2.74
C THR A 175 4.15 -15.02 2.62
N ILE A 176 3.16 -15.91 2.71
CA ILE A 176 1.75 -15.51 2.73
C ILE A 176 1.37 -15.14 4.17
N ALA A 177 1.08 -13.86 4.40
CA ALA A 177 0.66 -13.34 5.70
C ALA A 177 -0.86 -13.47 5.89
N GLU A 178 -1.31 -13.19 7.11
CA GLU A 178 -2.73 -13.16 7.42
C GLU A 178 -3.47 -12.06 6.64
N GLY A 179 -4.55 -12.45 5.98
CA GLY A 179 -5.37 -11.53 5.20
C GLY A 179 -6.50 -10.86 5.97
N LEU A 180 -7.10 -9.85 5.33
CA LEU A 180 -8.31 -9.18 5.79
C LEU A 180 -9.48 -9.51 4.85
N ALA A 181 -10.60 -9.95 5.40
CA ALA A 181 -11.84 -10.15 4.63
C ALA A 181 -12.93 -9.22 5.16
N ILE A 182 -13.52 -8.43 4.27
CA ILE A 182 -14.60 -7.49 4.59
C ILE A 182 -15.82 -7.82 3.73
N ARG A 183 -17.01 -7.82 4.34
CA ARG A 183 -18.24 -7.92 3.52
C ARG A 183 -18.39 -6.67 2.67
N GLY A 184 -18.62 -6.84 1.37
CA GLY A 184 -18.72 -5.73 0.43
C GLY A 184 -19.77 -4.71 0.85
N GLU A 185 -20.91 -5.18 1.32
CA GLU A 185 -22.03 -4.34 1.78
C GLU A 185 -21.74 -3.55 3.06
N LYS A 186 -20.67 -3.90 3.78
CA LYS A 186 -20.22 -3.25 5.03
C LYS A 186 -18.87 -2.55 4.88
N VAL A 187 -18.36 -2.39 3.66
CA VAL A 187 -17.00 -1.87 3.45
C VAL A 187 -16.81 -0.44 3.97
N ASN A 188 -17.87 0.36 4.01
CA ASN A 188 -17.82 1.73 4.54
C ASN A 188 -17.67 1.78 6.06
N ASP A 189 -17.97 0.68 6.77
CA ASP A 189 -17.87 0.59 8.23
C ASP A 189 -16.61 -0.20 8.68
N ALA A 190 -15.66 -0.41 7.77
CA ALA A 190 -14.53 -1.31 7.97
C ALA A 190 -13.31 -0.67 8.69
N ASP A 191 -13.37 0.60 9.07
CA ASP A 191 -12.21 1.35 9.59
C ASP A 191 -11.56 0.66 10.80
N ALA A 192 -12.34 0.24 11.79
CA ALA A 192 -11.81 -0.43 12.98
C ALA A 192 -11.15 -1.78 12.65
N ALA A 193 -11.72 -2.54 11.69
CA ALA A 193 -11.16 -3.81 11.26
C ALA A 193 -9.84 -3.63 10.50
N VAL A 194 -9.76 -2.60 9.64
CA VAL A 194 -8.53 -2.23 8.93
C VAL A 194 -7.44 -1.82 9.92
N GLU A 195 -7.75 -0.99 10.91
CA GLU A 195 -6.78 -0.54 11.92
C GLU A 195 -6.25 -1.71 12.75
N ALA A 196 -7.14 -2.57 13.26
CA ALA A 196 -6.74 -3.75 14.01
C ALA A 196 -5.89 -4.71 13.17
N TRP A 197 -6.19 -4.87 11.89
CA TRP A 197 -5.41 -5.71 10.98
C TRP A 197 -4.02 -5.14 10.70
N LEU A 198 -3.91 -3.84 10.39
CA LEU A 198 -2.62 -3.19 10.14
C LEU A 198 -1.69 -3.25 11.36
N GLN A 199 -2.25 -3.09 12.57
CA GLN A 199 -1.48 -3.21 13.82
C GLN A 199 -0.89 -4.62 13.99
N ARG A 200 -1.64 -5.68 13.70
CA ARG A 200 -1.18 -7.07 13.82
C ARG A 200 -0.09 -7.42 12.81
N LEU A 201 -0.13 -6.81 11.63
CA LEU A 201 0.92 -6.97 10.61
C LEU A 201 2.20 -6.18 10.92
N GLN A 202 2.19 -5.31 11.93
CA GLN A 202 3.33 -4.44 12.30
C GLN A 202 3.86 -3.61 11.11
N LEU A 203 2.96 -3.24 10.19
CA LEU A 203 3.31 -2.41 9.03
C LEU A 203 3.43 -0.93 9.45
N PRO A 204 4.27 -0.13 8.75
CA PRO A 204 4.47 1.28 9.09
C PRO A 204 3.17 2.08 8.88
N VAL A 205 2.47 2.38 9.98
CA VAL A 205 1.29 3.25 9.97
C VAL A 205 1.75 4.69 9.74
N GLY A 206 1.19 5.34 8.73
CA GLY A 206 1.60 6.68 8.29
C GLY A 206 1.02 7.03 6.92
N VAL A 207 0.91 8.32 6.62
CA VAL A 207 0.38 8.80 5.34
C VAL A 207 1.50 9.41 4.52
N ARG A 208 1.78 8.88 3.32
CA ARG A 208 2.71 9.51 2.40
C ARG A 208 2.10 10.84 1.89
N PRO A 209 2.79 11.99 2.00
CA PRO A 209 2.34 13.18 1.30
C PRO A 209 2.32 12.92 -0.21
N LYS A 210 1.20 13.21 -0.88
CA LYS A 210 1.08 13.05 -2.33
C LYS A 210 2.23 13.82 -3.00
N ARG A 211 3.11 13.12 -3.71
CA ARG A 211 4.15 13.77 -4.52
C ARG A 211 3.45 14.60 -5.60
N THR A 212 3.45 15.92 -5.46
CA THR A 212 3.26 16.81 -6.61
C THR A 212 4.41 16.53 -7.56
N LEU A 213 4.14 16.02 -8.76
CA LEU A 213 5.17 15.98 -9.80
C LEU A 213 5.59 17.42 -10.06
N ALA A 214 6.76 17.81 -9.56
CA ALA A 214 7.42 19.00 -10.05
C ALA A 214 7.80 18.71 -11.50
N LEU A 215 7.16 19.41 -12.44
CA LEU A 215 7.60 19.46 -13.83
C LEU A 215 9.04 19.98 -13.83
N SER A 216 9.98 19.07 -14.08
CA SER A 216 11.38 19.41 -14.32
C SER A 216 11.43 20.34 -15.52
N LYS A 217 11.61 21.64 -15.25
CA LYS A 217 11.85 22.64 -16.28
C LYS A 217 13.19 22.28 -16.93
N VAL A 218 13.15 21.81 -18.17
CA VAL A 218 14.33 21.61 -19.00
C VAL A 218 14.94 22.99 -19.24
N CYS A 219 16.03 23.31 -18.55
CA CYS A 219 16.93 24.37 -18.98
C CYS A 219 17.78 23.79 -20.11
N ALA A 220 17.36 24.02 -21.36
CA ALA A 220 18.25 23.88 -22.50
C ALA A 220 19.06 25.18 -22.64
N SER A 221 20.39 25.01 -22.63
CA SER A 221 21.42 26.03 -22.82
C SER A 221 21.15 26.96 -24.00
N GLY A 222 21.52 28.23 -23.80
CA GLY A 222 21.58 29.23 -24.85
C GLY A 222 22.67 28.93 -25.89
N HIS A 223 22.26 29.05 -27.15
CA HIS A 223 23.10 29.55 -28.23
C HIS A 223 22.18 29.92 -29.39
N LEU A 224 22.01 31.22 -29.64
CA LEU A 224 22.11 31.78 -30.98
C LEU A 224 22.17 33.31 -30.82
N GLY A 225 23.34 33.86 -31.16
CA GLY A 225 23.51 35.29 -31.34
C GLY A 225 22.99 35.75 -32.71
N GLU A 226 22.80 37.07 -32.79
CA GLU A 226 22.73 37.89 -34.01
C GLU A 226 21.48 37.68 -34.90
N LEU A 227 20.66 38.70 -35.21
CA LEU A 227 21.01 39.93 -35.93
C LEU A 227 19.79 40.89 -35.94
N LEU A 228 20.08 42.18 -36.24
CA LEU A 228 19.17 43.29 -36.60
C LEU A 228 18.77 44.29 -35.48
N LYS A 229 19.56 45.37 -35.45
CA LYS A 229 19.33 46.69 -34.82
C LYS A 229 18.27 47.52 -35.61
N PRO A 230 18.10 48.84 -35.36
CA PRO A 230 17.26 49.44 -34.31
C PRO A 230 16.29 50.51 -34.88
N GLN A 231 15.29 50.98 -34.12
CA GLN A 231 14.71 52.32 -34.31
C GLN A 231 14.27 52.93 -32.96
N VAL A 232 15.05 53.94 -32.55
CA VAL A 232 14.70 55.25 -31.96
C VAL A 232 13.60 55.35 -30.87
N GLY A 233 14.02 55.87 -29.71
CA GLY A 233 13.36 57.03 -29.07
C GLY A 233 12.72 56.81 -27.70
N GLY A 234 13.32 57.37 -26.64
CA GLY A 234 12.62 57.60 -25.36
C GLY A 234 13.49 57.58 -24.12
N HIS A 235 14.03 58.74 -23.74
CA HIS A 235 14.69 59.02 -22.46
C HIS A 235 13.66 59.07 -21.32
N VAL A 236 13.80 58.27 -20.24
CA VAL A 236 13.48 58.67 -18.84
C VAL A 236 14.37 57.88 -17.86
N ARG A 237 14.68 58.55 -16.74
CA ARG A 237 15.80 58.42 -15.80
C ARG A 237 15.83 57.18 -14.88
N SER A 238 17.04 56.95 -14.40
CA SER A 238 17.47 56.11 -13.28
C SER A 238 16.75 56.38 -11.95
N SER A 239 16.40 55.31 -11.22
CA SER A 239 16.69 55.18 -9.78
C SER A 239 16.18 53.84 -9.21
N GLN A 240 17.06 53.22 -8.40
CA GLN A 240 16.80 52.28 -7.30
C GLN A 240 16.65 50.77 -7.60
N CYS A 241 17.78 50.07 -7.44
CA CYS A 241 17.84 48.76 -6.79
C CYS A 241 17.20 48.82 -5.40
N HIS A 242 16.38 47.83 -5.03
CA HIS A 242 16.49 47.02 -3.81
C HIS A 242 15.44 45.90 -3.82
N SER A 243 15.93 44.68 -3.57
CA SER A 243 15.35 43.58 -2.79
C SER A 243 13.83 43.52 -2.59
N LEU A 244 13.23 42.37 -2.91
CA LEU A 244 12.41 41.60 -1.96
C LEU A 244 12.07 40.22 -2.55
N ALA A 245 12.83 39.22 -2.10
CA ALA A 245 12.42 37.83 -2.12
C ALA A 245 11.68 37.55 -0.80
N SER A 246 10.36 37.37 -0.86
CA SER A 246 9.55 36.56 0.08
C SER A 246 8.08 36.70 -0.28
N SER A 247 7.34 35.60 -0.07
CA SER A 247 5.86 35.49 -0.11
C SER A 247 5.26 34.92 -1.38
N VAL A 248 5.40 33.61 -1.61
CA VAL A 248 4.30 32.78 -2.14
C VAL A 248 4.36 31.39 -1.50
N VAL A 249 3.86 31.30 -0.26
CA VAL A 249 3.29 30.07 0.30
C VAL A 249 1.95 30.48 0.89
N ILE A 250 0.93 29.64 0.72
CA ILE A 250 -0.48 29.79 1.13
C ILE A 250 -1.39 30.24 0.00
N ALA A 251 -1.98 29.27 -0.72
CA ALA A 251 -3.43 29.15 -0.93
C ALA A 251 -3.69 27.96 -1.87
N LEU A 252 -4.44 26.98 -1.37
CA LEU A 252 -5.47 26.18 -2.09
C LEU A 252 -5.75 24.88 -1.31
N ARG A 253 -6.49 25.05 -0.21
CA ARG A 253 -7.48 24.08 0.28
C ARG A 253 -8.86 24.71 0.04
N PHE A 254 -9.85 23.85 -0.23
CA PHE A 254 -11.27 24.13 -0.52
C PHE A 254 -11.61 24.40 -2.00
N ARG A 255 -11.86 23.33 -2.75
CA ARG A 255 -13.21 22.90 -3.16
C ARG A 255 -13.21 21.39 -3.38
#